data_AF-K9YYD7-F1
#
_entry.id   AF-K9YYD7-F1
#
_cell.length_a   1.000
_cell.length_b   1.000
_cell.length_c   1.000
_cell.angle_alpha   90.00
_cell.angle_beta   90.00
_cell.angle_gamma   90.00
#
_symmetry.space_group_name_H-M   'P 1'
#
loop_
_entity.id
_entity.type
_entity.pdbx_description
1 polymer ?
#
loop_
_entity_poly.entity_id
_entity_poly.type
_entity_poly.pdbx_seq_one_letter_code
_entity_poly.pdbx_strand_id
1 'polypeptide(L)'
;MTILIKALDEQEFSEAATGGYVYGKFSRYIGTSYRTVYVYIENLGEEKIYTGREKNDNTQYKFFVSGEVYYALTEEKLNSGIFANENNRPYVDSVILFW
;
A
#
# COMPACT_ATOMS: atom_id res chain seq x y z
N MET A 1 -1.71 -12.34 -3.21
CA MET A 1 -1.26 -11.64 -4.42
C MET A 1 -0.45 -10.44 -3.97
N THR A 2 0.80 -10.27 -4.42
CA THR A 2 1.60 -9.13 -3.95
C THR A 2 1.09 -7.81 -4.55
N ILE A 3 0.84 -6.81 -3.70
CA ILE A 3 0.39 -5.49 -4.11
C ILE A 3 1.56 -4.49 -4.10
N LEU A 4 1.62 -3.65 -5.12
CA LEU A 4 2.65 -2.62 -5.26
C LEU A 4 2.05 -1.25 -4.93
N ILE A 5 2.46 -0.66 -3.81
CA ILE A 5 1.89 0.55 -3.22
C ILE A 5 2.92 1.67 -3.25
N LYS A 6 2.53 2.83 -3.77
CA LYS A 6 3.35 4.04 -3.62
C LYS A 6 3.06 4.67 -2.26
N ALA A 7 4.05 4.97 -1.44
CA ALA A 7 3.84 5.78 -0.23
C ALA A 7 3.27 7.16 -0.59
N LEU A 8 2.48 7.78 0.31
CA LEU A 8 1.97 9.13 0.07
C LEU A 8 3.09 10.16 -0.03
N ASP A 9 4.08 10.04 0.84
CA ASP A 9 5.28 10.86 0.90
C ASP A 9 6.51 10.02 1.37
N GLU A 10 7.69 10.66 1.38
CA GLU A 10 8.95 10.04 1.81
C GLU A 10 8.95 9.66 3.29
N GLN A 11 8.22 10.42 4.11
CA GLN A 11 8.16 10.20 5.55
C GLN A 11 7.36 8.92 5.84
N GLU A 12 6.19 8.77 5.22
CA GLU A 12 5.38 7.54 5.26
C GLU A 12 6.18 6.31 4.81
N PHE A 13 6.99 6.45 3.76
CA PHE A 13 7.89 5.38 3.34
C PHE A 13 8.95 5.05 4.39
N SER A 14 9.59 6.08 4.95
CA SER A 14 10.69 5.93 5.91
C SER A 14 10.23 5.31 7.22
N GLU A 15 9.06 5.71 7.71
CA GLU A 15 8.46 5.25 8.97
C GLU A 15 7.82 3.86 8.86
N ALA A 16 7.47 3.40 7.66
CA ALA A 16 6.92 2.06 7.45
C ALA A 16 7.87 0.97 7.95
N ALA A 17 7.40 0.16 8.91
CA ALA A 17 8.15 -0.93 9.53
C ALA A 17 7.19 -2.05 9.97
N THR A 18 7.74 -3.23 10.28
CA THR A 18 6.97 -4.37 10.82
C THR A 18 6.14 -3.97 12.05
N GLY A 19 4.87 -4.37 12.06
CA GLY A 19 3.87 -4.02 13.07
C GLY A 19 3.30 -2.61 12.94
N GLY A 20 3.86 -1.77 12.06
CA GLY A 20 3.41 -0.41 11.82
C GLY A 20 2.27 -0.32 10.82
N TYR A 21 2.00 0.92 10.43
CA TYR A 21 1.04 1.27 9.39
C TYR A 21 1.71 2.12 8.31
N VAL A 22 1.06 2.24 7.16
CA VAL A 22 1.47 3.18 6.11
C VAL A 22 0.30 3.62 5.26
N TYR A 23 0.30 4.88 4.86
CA TYR A 23 -0.62 5.41 3.87
C TYR A 23 0.00 5.44 2.47
N GLY A 24 -0.79 5.08 1.47
CA GLY A 24 -0.29 5.03 0.11
C GLY A 24 -1.35 5.16 -0.97
N LYS A 25 -0.88 5.02 -2.21
CA LYS A 25 -1.68 5.04 -3.43
C LYS A 25 -1.42 3.77 -4.23
N PHE A 26 -2.51 3.15 -4.67
CA PHE A 26 -2.50 2.03 -5.59
C PHE A 26 -3.18 2.45 -6.88
N SER A 27 -2.51 2.29 -8.01
CA SER A 27 -3.11 2.60 -9.30
C SER A 27 -3.31 1.33 -10.11
N ARG A 28 -4.54 1.10 -10.57
CA ARG A 28 -4.90 -0.06 -11.39
C ARG A 28 -5.92 0.34 -12.44
N TYR A 29 -5.93 -0.41 -13.54
CA TYR A 29 -7.04 -0.37 -14.49
C TYR A 29 -8.28 -1.00 -13.87
N ILE A 30 -9.37 -0.23 -13.82
CA ILE A 30 -10.71 -0.70 -13.46
C ILE A 30 -11.57 -0.56 -14.71
N GLY A 31 -11.86 -1.68 -15.38
CA GLY A 31 -12.43 -1.68 -16.73
C GLY A 31 -11.45 -1.06 -17.73
N THR A 32 -11.89 -0.02 -18.44
CA THR A 32 -11.08 0.70 -19.44
C THR A 32 -10.35 1.93 -18.87
N SER A 33 -10.55 2.26 -17.59
CA SER A 33 -10.03 3.48 -16.98
C SER A 33 -8.91 3.18 -15.98
N TYR A 34 -7.79 3.89 -16.09
CA TYR A 34 -6.76 3.89 -15.06
C TYR A 34 -7.24 4.75 -13.88
N ARG A 35 -7.32 4.15 -12.69
CA ARG A 35 -7.74 4.85 -11.47
C ARG A 35 -6.72 4.65 -10.37
N THR A 36 -6.49 5.72 -9.63
CA THR A 36 -5.72 5.69 -8.39
C THR A 36 -6.71 5.60 -7.23
N VAL A 37 -6.49 4.62 -6.36
CA VAL A 37 -7.16 4.49 -5.07
C VAL A 37 -6.16 4.76 -3.96
N TYR A 38 -6.67 5.20 -2.82
CA TYR A 38 -5.90 5.41 -1.62
C TYR A 38 -5.93 4.12 -0.81
N VAL A 39 -4.83 3.83 -0.13
CA VAL A 39 -4.72 2.68 0.75
C VAL A 39 -4.21 3.09 2.11
N TYR A 40 -4.72 2.40 3.12
CA TYR A 40 -4.21 2.38 4.48
C TYR A 40 -3.84 0.95 4.78
N ILE A 41 -2.63 0.72 5.28
CA ILE A 41 -2.14 -0.63 5.58
C ILE A 41 -1.81 -0.67 7.06
N GLU A 42 -2.34 -1.65 7.77
CA GLU A 42 -2.02 -1.93 9.17
C GLU A 42 -1.24 -3.24 9.30
N ASN A 43 -0.67 -3.46 10.48
CA ASN A 43 -0.09 -4.74 10.88
C ASN A 43 0.89 -5.26 9.82
N LEU A 44 1.78 -4.38 9.34
CA LEU A 44 2.81 -4.74 8.36
C LEU A 44 3.60 -5.95 8.87
N GLY A 45 3.72 -6.97 8.03
CA GLY A 45 4.41 -8.20 8.36
C GLY A 45 5.92 -8.03 8.48
N GLU A 46 6.60 -9.17 8.55
CA GLU A 46 8.06 -9.23 8.48
C GLU A 46 8.56 -8.54 7.20
N GLU A 47 9.47 -7.58 7.36
CA GLU A 47 10.18 -6.96 6.25
C GLU A 47 11.21 -7.93 5.68
N LYS A 48 11.25 -8.06 4.35
CA LYS A 48 12.22 -8.86 3.62
C LYS A 48 12.84 -8.04 2.50
N ILE A 49 14.01 -8.51 2.04
CA ILE A 49 14.69 -7.94 0.90
C ILE A 49 13.79 -8.08 -0.33
N TYR A 50 13.50 -6.97 -1.00
CA TYR A 50 12.81 -6.98 -2.28
C TYR A 50 13.76 -7.50 -3.37
N THR A 51 13.40 -8.61 -4.02
CA THR A 51 14.21 -9.25 -5.09
C THR A 51 13.60 -9.07 -6.48
N GLY A 52 12.61 -8.19 -6.62
CA GLY A 52 11.94 -7.94 -7.89
C GLY A 52 12.71 -6.98 -8.79
N ARG A 53 12.18 -6.74 -9.99
CA ARG A 53 12.78 -5.77 -10.93
C ARG A 53 12.54 -4.36 -10.42
N GLU A 54 13.61 -3.60 -10.25
CA GLU A 54 13.56 -2.17 -9.94
C GLU A 54 13.06 -1.39 -11.16
N LYS A 55 12.21 -0.39 -10.93
CA LYS A 55 11.70 0.47 -12.01
C LYS A 55 12.76 1.47 -12.49
N ASN A 56 13.59 1.98 -11.60
CA ASN A 56 14.70 2.90 -11.86
C ASN A 56 15.60 3.01 -10.61
N ASP A 57 16.78 3.60 -10.77
CA ASP A 57 17.81 3.73 -9.73
C ASP A 57 17.42 4.66 -8.56
N ASN A 58 16.35 5.46 -8.72
CA ASN A 58 15.89 6.42 -7.71
C ASN A 58 14.70 5.90 -6.90
N THR A 59 14.15 4.73 -7.24
CA THR A 59 12.98 4.19 -6.55
C THR A 59 13.43 3.30 -5.42
N GLN A 60 13.03 3.61 -4.19
CA GLN A 60 13.32 2.77 -3.04
C GLN A 60 12.19 1.77 -2.81
N TYR A 61 12.51 0.58 -2.32
CA TYR A 61 11.54 -0.49 -2.08
C TYR A 61 11.65 -1.03 -0.65
N LYS A 62 10.51 -1.24 0.00
CA LYS A 62 10.37 -2.06 1.21
C LYS A 62 9.37 -3.17 0.91
N PHE A 63 9.72 -4.42 1.20
CA PHE A 63 8.83 -5.55 0.97
C PHE A 63 8.41 -6.16 2.30
N PHE A 64 7.10 -6.20 2.53
CA PHE A 64 6.48 -6.81 3.70
C PHE A 64 5.72 -8.07 3.27
N VAL A 65 5.96 -9.19 3.96
CA VAL A 65 5.36 -10.49 3.57
C VAL A 65 3.85 -10.53 3.77
N SER A 66 3.30 -9.64 4.59
CA SER A 66 1.87 -9.46 4.84
C SER A 66 1.57 -8.01 5.23
N GLY A 67 0.30 -7.63 5.16
CA GLY A 67 -0.23 -6.38 5.68
C GLY A 67 -1.75 -6.40 5.53
N GLU A 68 -2.44 -5.72 6.44
CA GLU A 68 -3.89 -5.57 6.42
C GLU A 68 -4.26 -4.32 5.62
N VAL A 69 -4.77 -4.53 4.41
CA VAL A 69 -4.92 -3.48 3.40
C VAL A 69 -6.37 -3.03 3.31
N TYR A 70 -6.57 -1.75 3.59
CA TYR A 70 -7.84 -1.05 3.48
C TYR A 70 -7.80 -0.10 2.28
N TYR A 71 -8.80 -0.18 1.41
CA TYR A 71 -8.92 0.64 0.21
C TYR A 71 -9.92 1.77 0.45
N ALA A 72 -9.55 2.99 0.07
CA ALA A 72 -10.45 4.14 0.02
C ALA A 72 -10.45 4.77 -1.37
N LEU A 73 -11.62 5.26 -1.80
CA LEU A 73 -11.77 5.88 -3.12
C LEU A 73 -11.19 7.30 -3.18
N THR A 74 -11.10 7.98 -2.04
CA THR A 74 -10.57 9.33 -1.89
C THR A 74 -9.77 9.45 -0.61
N GLU A 75 -8.89 10.43 -0.53
CA GLU A 75 -8.09 10.74 0.67
C GLU A 75 -8.97 11.12 1.86
N GLU A 76 -10.02 11.91 1.63
CA GLU A 76 -10.98 12.30 2.68
C GLU A 76 -11.67 11.07 3.30
N LYS A 77 -12.01 10.07 2.49
CA LYS A 77 -12.61 8.82 2.96
C LYS A 77 -11.61 7.97 3.74
N LEU A 78 -10.35 7.95 3.30
CA LEU A 78 -9.25 7.29 4.01
C LEU A 78 -9.12 7.87 5.43
N ASN A 79 -9.02 9.19 5.53
CA ASN A 79 -8.89 9.92 6.80
C ASN A 79 -10.12 9.77 7.71
N SER A 80 -11.29 9.51 7.11
CA SER A 80 -12.54 9.26 7.84
C SER A 80 -12.77 7.78 8.19
N GLY A 81 -11.84 6.87 7.85
CA GLY A 81 -11.99 5.42 8.07
C GLY A 81 -13.08 4.76 7.23
N ILE A 82 -13.47 5.37 6.10
CA ILE A 82 -14.49 4.86 5.19
C ILE A 82 -13.82 4.06 4.08
N PHE A 83 -13.85 2.73 4.23
CA PHE A 83 -13.21 1.81 3.30
C PHE A 83 -14.21 1.19 2.31
N ALA A 84 -13.72 0.87 1.11
CA ALA A 84 -14.45 0.23 0.04
C ALA A 84 -14.37 -1.31 0.09
N ASN A 85 -13.67 -1.86 1.09
CA ASN A 85 -13.52 -3.30 1.27
C ASN A 85 -14.86 -3.99 1.58
N GLU A 86 -14.99 -5.25 1.17
CA GLU A 86 -16.16 -6.06 1.51
C GLU A 86 -16.30 -6.19 3.03
N ASN A 87 -17.47 -5.78 3.55
CA ASN A 87 -17.77 -5.75 4.99
C ASN A 87 -16.76 -4.96 5.85
N ASN A 88 -16.06 -3.97 5.28
CA ASN A 88 -14.99 -3.21 5.93
C ASN A 88 -13.84 -4.09 6.47
N ARG A 89 -13.66 -5.30 5.94
CA ARG A 89 -12.56 -6.18 6.36
C ARG A 89 -11.30 -5.89 5.53
N PRO A 90 -10.11 -5.85 6.14
CA PRO A 90 -8.89 -5.70 5.38
C PRO A 90 -8.66 -6.90 4.46
N TYR A 91 -8.00 -6.66 3.33
CA TYR A 91 -7.38 -7.74 2.58
C TYR A 91 -6.00 -8.01 3.17
N VAL A 92 -5.68 -9.28 3.40
CA VAL A 92 -4.36 -9.66 3.90
C VAL A 92 -3.52 -10.14 2.73
N ASP A 93 -2.53 -9.33 2.35
CA ASP A 93 -1.67 -9.60 1.20
C ASP A 93 -0.24 -9.12 1.44
N SER A 94 0.72 -9.64 0.69
CA SER A 94 2.10 -9.14 0.71
C SER A 94 2.18 -7.76 0.05
N VAL A 95 2.98 -6.85 0.63
CA VAL A 95 3.04 -5.45 0.23
C VAL A 95 4.44 -5.10 -0.23
N ILE A 96 4.57 -4.57 -1.44
CA ILE A 96 5.77 -3.88 -1.89
C ILE A 96 5.47 -2.39 -1.81
N LEU A 97 6.06 -1.71 -0.84
CA LEU A 97 5.99 -0.27 -0.71
C LEU A 97 7.13 0.37 -1.51
N PHE A 98 6.85 1.43 -2.26
CA PHE A 98 7.87 2.17 -2.98
C PHE A 98 7.70 3.69 -2.84
N TRP A 99 8.82 4.40 -2.96
CA TRP A 99 8.90 5.85 -3.01
C TRP A 99 9.67 6.28 -4.26
#